data_AF-A0A2J8KDX7-F1
#
_entry.id   AF-A0A2J8KDX7-F1
#
_cell.length_a   1.000
_cell.length_b   1.000
_cell.length_c   1.000
_cell.angle_alpha   90.00
_cell.angle_beta   90.00
_cell.angle_gamma   90.00
#
_symmetry.space_group_name_H-M   'P 1'
#
loop_
_entity.id
_entity.type
_entity.pdbx_description
1 polymer ?
#
loop_
_entity_poly.entity_id
_entity_poly.type
_entity_poly.pdbx_seq_one_letter_code
_entity_poly.pdbx_strand_id
1 'polypeptide(L)'
;MSIAYLDPGNIESDLQSGAVAGFKLLWILLLATLVGLLLQRLAARLGVVTGLHLAEVCHRQYPKVPRVILWLMVELAIIGSDMQEVIGSAIAINLLSV
;
A
#
# COMPACT_ATOMS: atom_id res chain seq x y z
N MET A 1 0.44 -10.58 -0.02
CA MET A 1 0.59 -9.12 -0.19
C MET A 1 -0.45 -8.50 -1.13
N SER A 2 -1.16 -9.27 -1.96
CA SER A 2 -2.25 -8.71 -2.78
C SER A 2 -3.47 -8.22 -2.00
N ILE A 3 -3.60 -8.60 -0.72
CA ILE A 3 -4.73 -8.22 0.13
C ILE A 3 -4.70 -6.73 0.53
N ALA A 4 -3.51 -6.12 0.55
CA ALA A 4 -3.34 -4.70 0.84
C ALA A 4 -3.75 -3.78 -0.33
N TYR A 5 -4.15 -4.35 -1.47
CA TYR A 5 -4.77 -3.59 -2.58
C TYR A 5 -6.31 -3.63 -2.53
N LEU A 6 -6.88 -4.36 -1.56
CA LEU A 6 -8.32 -4.49 -1.32
C LEU A 6 -8.71 -3.89 0.04
N ASP A 7 -7.90 -2.96 0.52
CA ASP A 7 -8.17 -2.17 1.70
C ASP A 7 -9.36 -1.21 1.47
N PRO A 8 -10.09 -0.85 2.54
CA PRO A 8 -11.25 0.02 2.44
C PRO A 8 -10.94 1.37 1.78
N GLY A 9 -9.73 1.91 1.99
CA GLY A 9 -9.31 3.20 1.44
C GLY A 9 -9.15 3.18 -0.08
N ASN A 10 -8.47 2.17 -0.63
CA ASN A 10 -8.39 2.01 -2.08
C ASN A 10 -9.78 1.80 -2.71
N ILE A 11 -10.65 1.00 -2.08
CA ILE A 11 -12.01 0.77 -2.58
C ILE A 11 -12.83 2.07 -2.58
N GLU A 12 -12.77 2.86 -1.50
CA GLU A 12 -13.44 4.15 -1.40
C GLU A 12 -12.97 5.11 -2.50
N SER A 13 -11.65 5.27 -2.67
CA SER A 13 -11.07 6.19 -3.64
C SER A 13 -11.39 5.79 -5.10
N ASP A 14 -11.32 4.50 -5.40
CA ASP A 14 -11.64 3.97 -6.73
C ASP A 14 -13.13 4.11 -7.06
N LEU A 15 -14.01 3.85 -6.08
CA LEU A 15 -15.46 4.05 -6.25
C LEU A 15 -15.82 5.52 -6.42
N GLN A 16 -15.23 6.42 -5.62
CA GLN A 16 -15.47 7.86 -5.73
C GLN A 16 -14.98 8.38 -7.09
N SER A 17 -13.79 7.99 -7.51
CA SER A 17 -13.22 8.38 -8.80
C SER A 17 -14.02 7.79 -9.97
N GLY A 18 -14.49 6.56 -9.84
CA GLY A 18 -15.37 5.90 -10.80
C GLY A 18 -16.76 6.54 -10.89
N ALA A 19 -17.32 7.03 -9.78
CA ALA A 19 -18.59 7.75 -9.76
C ALA A 19 -18.50 9.08 -10.53
N VAL A 20 -17.35 9.77 -10.47
CA VAL A 20 -17.14 11.06 -11.16
C VAL A 20 -16.71 10.88 -12.62
N ALA A 21 -15.76 9.98 -12.89
CA ALA A 21 -15.14 9.83 -14.21
C ALA A 21 -15.70 8.68 -15.05
N GLY A 22 -16.57 7.83 -14.47
CA GLY A 22 -17.03 6.60 -15.08
C GLY A 22 -15.88 5.63 -15.38
N PHE A 23 -16.01 4.88 -16.48
CA PHE A 23 -15.01 3.88 -16.89
C PHE A 23 -13.72 4.44 -17.49
N LYS A 24 -13.55 5.77 -17.56
CA LYS A 24 -12.39 6.40 -18.21
C LYS A 24 -11.07 6.15 -17.46
N LEU A 25 -11.12 5.80 -16.18
CA LEU A 25 -9.95 5.58 -15.32
C LEU A 25 -9.46 4.12 -15.30
N LEU A 26 -10.20 3.17 -15.88
CA LEU A 26 -9.86 1.74 -15.82
C LEU A 26 -8.47 1.41 -16.36
N TRP A 27 -8.02 2.12 -17.40
CA TRP A 27 -6.69 1.90 -17.97
C TRP A 27 -5.57 2.37 -17.02
N ILE A 28 -5.83 3.42 -16.23
CA ILE A 28 -4.89 3.93 -15.21
C ILE A 28 -4.81 2.92 -14.06
N LEU A 29 -5.97 2.44 -13.60
CA LEU A 29 -6.04 1.41 -12.57
C LEU A 29 -5.25 0.16 -12.98
N LEU A 30 -5.48 -0.34 -14.20
CA LEU A 30 -4.74 -1.48 -14.75
C LEU A 30 -3.23 -1.24 -14.77
N LEU A 31 -2.79 -0.07 -15.24
CA LEU A 31 -1.38 0.27 -15.31
C LEU A 31 -0.75 0.36 -13.91
N ALA A 32 -1.45 0.96 -12.94
CA ALA A 32 -1.03 1.03 -11.56
C ALA A 32 -0.84 -0.37 -10.94
N THR A 33 -1.79 -1.29 -11.17
CA THR A 33 -1.68 -2.68 -10.71
C THR A 33 -0.51 -3.42 -11.36
N LEU A 34 -0.25 -3.22 -12.66
CA LEU A 34 0.88 -3.83 -13.35
C LEU A 34 2.24 -3.34 -12.80
N VAL A 35 2.38 -2.04 -12.56
CA VAL A 35 3.58 -1.48 -11.93
C VAL A 35 3.75 -2.00 -10.51
N GLY A 36 2.66 -2.08 -9.73
CA GLY A 36 2.65 -2.68 -8.40
C GLY A 36 3.16 -4.13 -8.41
N LEU A 37 2.68 -4.95 -9.34
CA LEU A 37 3.13 -6.33 -9.51
C LEU A 37 4.64 -6.42 -9.81
N LEU A 38 5.15 -5.53 -10.67
CA LEU A 38 6.57 -5.46 -11.00
C LEU A 38 7.41 -5.13 -9.77
N LEU A 39 7.03 -4.10 -9.01
CA LEU A 39 7.74 -3.70 -7.79
C LEU A 39 7.70 -4.82 -6.73
N GLN A 40 6.55 -5.48 -6.56
CA GLN A 40 6.40 -6.59 -5.62
C GLN A 40 7.32 -7.77 -6.00
N ARG A 41 7.42 -8.09 -7.30
CA ARG A 41 8.35 -9.11 -7.81
C ARG A 41 9.81 -8.76 -7.52
N LEU A 42 10.19 -7.49 -7.68
CA LEU A 42 11.55 -7.04 -7.38
C LEU A 42 11.85 -7.12 -5.88
N ALA A 43 10.92 -6.71 -5.02
CA ALA A 43 11.05 -6.82 -3.57
C ALA A 43 11.15 -8.28 -3.10
N ALA A 44 10.33 -9.17 -3.68
CA ALA A 44 10.41 -10.60 -3.41
C ALA A 44 11.75 -11.20 -3.87
N ARG A 45 12.22 -10.84 -5.07
CA ARG A 45 13.51 -11.30 -5.59
C ARG A 45 14.67 -10.80 -4.73
N LEU A 46 14.62 -9.56 -4.26
CA LEU A 46 15.59 -9.02 -3.32
C LEU A 46 15.66 -9.90 -2.08
N GLY A 47 14.53 -10.14 -1.41
CA GLY A 47 14.49 -10.97 -0.20
C GLY A 47 14.96 -12.41 -0.41
N VAL A 48 14.59 -13.03 -1.54
CA VAL A 48 15.00 -14.42 -1.86
C VAL A 48 16.51 -14.51 -2.15
N VAL A 49 17.08 -13.53 -2.87
CA VAL A 49 18.49 -13.59 -3.28
C VAL A 49 19.43 -13.14 -2.17
N THR A 50 19.08 -12.09 -1.43
CA THR A 50 19.95 -11.55 -0.37
C THR A 50 19.72 -12.21 0.99
N GLY A 51 18.58 -12.86 1.18
CA GLY A 51 18.14 -13.39 2.49
C GLY A 51 17.78 -12.28 3.49
N LEU A 52 17.68 -11.02 3.06
CA LEU A 52 17.46 -9.85 3.90
C LEU A 52 16.20 -9.12 3.46
N HIS A 53 15.50 -8.49 4.41
CA HIS A 53 14.37 -7.65 4.06
C HIS A 53 14.81 -6.28 3.54
N LEU A 54 13.93 -5.58 2.81
CA LEU A 54 14.26 -4.29 2.19
C LEU A 54 14.78 -3.26 3.22
N ALA A 55 14.21 -3.23 4.42
CA ALA A 55 14.66 -2.32 5.48
C ALA A 55 16.08 -2.63 6.00
N GLU A 56 16.50 -3.90 6.05
CA GLU A 56 17.88 -4.31 6.40
C GLU A 56 18.87 -3.88 5.34
N VAL A 57 18.50 -4.04 4.06
CA VAL A 57 19.31 -3.59 2.93
C VAL A 57 19.46 -2.06 2.99
N CYS A 58 18.37 -1.32 3.18
CA CYS A 58 18.42 0.13 3.38
C CYS A 58 19.27 0.53 4.60
N HIS A 59 19.18 -0.21 5.70
CA HIS A 59 19.98 0.06 6.90
C HIS A 59 21.49 -0.08 6.64
N ARG A 60 21.89 -1.05 5.81
CA ARG A 60 23.29 -1.29 5.44
C ARG A 60 23.81 -0.32 4.39
N GLN A 61 22.98 0.08 3.43
CA GLN A 61 23.40 0.96 2.32
C GLN A 61 23.41 2.45 2.69
N TYR A 62 22.50 2.92 3.54
CA TYR A 62 22.31 4.36 3.78
C TYR A 62 22.99 4.86 5.07
N PRO A 63 23.52 6.11 5.06
CA PRO A 63 24.02 6.75 6.27
C PRO A 63 22.88 7.10 7.26
N LYS A 64 23.24 7.41 8.52
CA LYS A 64 22.29 7.53 9.64
C LYS A 64 21.10 8.47 9.39
N VAL A 65 21.34 9.63 8.75
CA VAL A 65 20.32 10.66 8.55
C VAL A 65 19.21 10.22 7.57
N PRO A 66 19.50 9.88 6.29
CA PRO A 66 18.46 9.44 5.36
C PRO A 66 17.76 8.15 5.83
N ARG A 67 18.47 7.30 6.56
CA ARG A 67 17.88 6.09 7.16
C ARG A 67 16.77 6.40 8.16
N VAL A 68 16.96 7.38 9.04
CA VAL A 68 15.94 7.79 10.02
C VAL A 68 14.75 8.45 9.32
N ILE A 69 15.01 9.26 8.29
CA ILE A 69 13.94 9.87 7.48
C ILE A 69 13.11 8.79 6.78
N LEU A 70 13.76 7.80 6.15
CA LEU A 70 13.08 6.67 5.50
C LEU A 70 12.25 5.88 6.49
N TRP A 71 12.79 5.61 7.69
CA TRP A 71 12.04 4.93 8.74
C TRP A 71 10.79 5.72 9.14
N LEU A 72 10.91 7.03 9.38
CA LEU A 72 9.78 7.87 9.77
C LEU A 72 8.70 7.96 8.66
N MET A 73 9.10 8.04 7.39
CA MET A 73 8.18 8.03 6.26
C MET A 73 7.39 6.71 6.16
N VAL A 74 8.06 5.58 6.36
CA VAL A 74 7.42 4.26 6.35
C VAL A 74 6.47 4.12 7.54
N GLU A 75 6.88 4.56 8.73
CA GLU A 75 6.04 4.50 9.93
C GLU A 75 4.75 5.32 9.74
N LEU A 76 4.86 6.54 9.22
CA LEU A 76 3.70 7.38 8.91
C LEU A 76 2.79 6.74 7.84
N ALA A 77 3.36 6.09 6.83
CA ALA A 77 2.59 5.39 5.81
C ALA A 77 1.80 4.20 6.38
N ILE A 78 2.41 3.44 7.30
CA ILE A 78 1.75 2.31 7.97
C ILE A 78 0.60 2.80 8.85
N ILE A 79 0.82 3.85 9.65
CA ILE A 79 -0.24 4.45 10.47
C ILE A 79 -1.40 4.95 9.58
N GLY A 80 -1.07 5.57 8.45
CA GLY A 80 -2.07 6.00 7.44
C GLY A 80 -2.93 4.85 6.93
N SER A 81 -2.31 3.72 6.61
CA SER A 81 -3.00 2.51 6.14
C SER A 81 -3.89 1.89 7.24
N ASP A 82 -3.39 1.80 8.47
CA ASP A 82 -4.11 1.21 9.61
C ASP A 82 -5.37 2.02 9.97
N MET A 83 -5.29 3.36 9.89
CA MET A 83 -6.46 4.23 10.10
C MET A 83 -7.62 3.89 9.15
N GLN A 84 -7.34 3.57 7.88
CA GLN A 84 -8.37 3.24 6.89
C GLN A 84 -9.00 1.88 7.16
N GLU A 85 -8.22 0.91 7.61
CA GLU A 85 -8.71 -0.42 7.99
C GLU A 85 -9.62 -0.35 9.22
N VAL A 86 -9.27 0.46 10.22
CA VAL A 86 -10.10 0.70 11.42
C VAL A 86 -11.41 1.38 11.05
N ILE A 87 -11.38 2.44 10.24
CA ILE A 87 -12.59 3.16 9.80
C ILE A 87 -13.50 2.22 8.99
N GLY A 88 -12.95 1.50 8.01
CA GLY A 88 -13.71 0.56 7.19
C GLY A 88 -14.36 -0.54 8.02
N SER A 89 -13.63 -1.10 8.98
CA SER A 89 -14.15 -2.13 9.89
C SER A 89 -15.27 -1.59 10.80
N ALA A 90 -15.13 -0.37 11.32
CA ALA A 90 -16.15 0.27 12.14
C ALA A 90 -17.46 0.51 11.35
N ILE A 91 -17.35 0.97 10.10
CA ILE A 91 -18.50 1.15 9.20
C ILE A 91 -19.15 -0.20 8.88
N ALA A 92 -18.34 -1.23 8.58
CA ALA A 92 -18.84 -2.56 8.29
C ALA A 92 -19.62 -3.17 9.47
N ILE A 93 -19.10 -3.04 10.70
CA ILE A 93 -19.78 -3.51 11.92
C ILE A 93 -21.08 -2.73 12.14
N ASN A 94 -21.08 -1.41 11.91
CA ASN A 94 -22.28 -0.59 12.03
C ASN A 94 -23.38 -1.01 11.04
N LEU A 95 -23.01 -1.29 9.79
CA LEU A 95 -23.95 -1.76 8.76
C LEU A 95 -24.48 -3.17 9.03
N LEU A 96 -23.66 -4.07 9.58
CA LEU A 96 -24.05 -5.46 9.86
C LEU A 96 -24.89 -5.60 11.14
N SER A 97 -24.77 -4.66 12.07
CA SER A 97 -25.48 -4.69 13.36
C SER A 97 -26.84 -3.97 13.30
N VAL A 98 -27.20 -3.41 12.15
CA VAL A 98 -28.53 -2.88 11.81
C VAL A 98 -29.35 -3.97 11.15
#